data_AF-A0A8T0B8Y0-F1
#
_entry.id   AF-A0A8T0B8Y0-F1
#
_cell.length_a   1.000
_cell.length_b   1.000
_cell.length_c   1.000
_cell.angle_alpha   90.00
_cell.angle_beta   90.00
_cell.angle_gamma   90.00
#
_symmetry.space_group_name_H-M   'P 1'
#
loop_
_entity.id
_entity.type
_entity.pdbx_description
1 polymer ?
#
loop_
_entity_poly.entity_id
_entity_poly.type
_entity_poly.pdbx_seq_one_letter_code
_entity_poly.pdbx_strand_id
1 'polypeptide(L)'
;MCSDLFAKERTIKKVYIRAEKIYIDALINSSFIGATKDYDLEQFSMTVVKMDMMNTTDVGHVKLSAPKVPGDDQLLDLFIPIEPFANVLESQRKVGIVTYTSAHMFIDDESTVLKSNVIRVETVGRELKDLSNHLVINFTLKSNGIIPINHTLSCQFYDVNANPGLEWNNMGSFTNLENFNSSNTVTCSYNHMTPFAVLLVDMKQIDPWQWKILSSLTYIGCSLSSFFSAVTIFLYVFMKSSYKDTSMGIHMSLSVAVFLLNTSFLFIEWGATLFQGNVCVLIAVIIQYSLLACFSWMTIEALHLYLLLIKVFNTYIKHYLLKLSLFGWGVPAVLVGGSLCVFGRMPFYGRKELNLSNTNETTYFCWIINTQFLYGMNISYFSLTFLFNTCVLAVVAHQIFKLRCLNKKGRRLPSSKDMCTVLGLTLLLGMTWGLIFLSSGYTNYPILYLFCICNSLQGLFLFLWFCGTVKKNKTLKKENSTMSTSSRAIRNVYESSFTD
;
A
#
# COMPACT_ATOMS: atom_id res chain seq x y z
N MET A 1 7.37 -20.71 41.12
CA MET A 1 8.30 -21.81 40.74
C MET A 1 7.97 -22.47 39.40
N CYS A 2 6.78 -22.28 38.79
CA CYS A 2 6.44 -22.86 37.47
C CYS A 2 6.57 -21.91 36.26
N SER A 3 6.69 -20.59 36.44
CA SER A 3 6.78 -19.61 35.33
C SER A 3 7.99 -19.85 34.42
N ASP A 4 9.15 -20.13 35.01
CA ASP A 4 10.41 -20.34 34.27
C ASP A 4 10.41 -21.66 33.47
N LEU A 5 9.60 -22.63 33.90
CA LEU A 5 9.46 -23.93 33.22
C LEU A 5 8.63 -23.77 31.94
N PHE A 6 7.55 -23.00 32.01
CA PHE A 6 6.70 -22.70 30.85
C PHE A 6 7.39 -21.79 29.81
N ALA A 7 8.29 -20.91 30.26
CA ALA A 7 9.12 -20.07 29.38
C ALA A 7 10.22 -20.86 28.64
N LYS A 8 10.73 -21.95 29.24
CA LYS A 8 11.86 -22.73 28.66
C LYS A 8 11.43 -23.94 27.82
N GLU A 9 10.29 -24.57 28.14
CA GLU A 9 9.93 -25.87 27.56
C GLU A 9 8.53 -25.88 26.93
N ARG A 10 8.48 -25.51 25.64
CA ARG A 10 7.26 -25.33 24.84
C ARG A 10 6.34 -26.55 24.78
N THR A 11 6.91 -27.75 24.81
CA THR A 11 6.14 -29.00 24.77
C THR A 11 5.28 -29.14 26.04
N ILE A 12 5.83 -28.79 27.20
CA ILE A 12 5.11 -28.81 28.47
C ILE A 12 3.99 -27.78 28.46
N LYS A 13 4.28 -26.57 27.96
CA LYS A 13 3.28 -25.51 27.79
C LYS A 13 2.09 -25.95 26.92
N LYS A 14 2.34 -26.58 25.77
CA LYS A 14 1.28 -27.10 24.90
C LYS A 14 0.45 -28.20 25.55
N VAL A 15 1.10 -29.11 26.29
CA VAL A 15 0.41 -30.17 27.04
C VAL A 15 -0.46 -29.57 28.14
N TYR A 16 0.05 -28.57 28.85
CA TYR A 16 -0.68 -27.87 29.91
C TYR A 16 -1.94 -27.17 29.37
N ILE A 17 -1.81 -26.34 28.32
CA ILE A 17 -2.96 -25.62 27.73
C ILE A 17 -4.03 -26.61 27.20
N ARG A 18 -3.61 -27.77 26.68
CA ARG A 18 -4.55 -28.82 26.27
C ARG A 18 -5.25 -29.48 27.46
N ALA A 19 -4.52 -29.78 28.53
CA ALA A 19 -5.11 -30.36 29.74
C ALA A 19 -6.08 -29.37 30.42
N GLU A 20 -5.72 -28.08 30.46
CA GLU A 20 -6.58 -27.02 30.95
C GLU A 20 -7.86 -26.89 30.11
N LYS A 21 -7.76 -26.94 28.78
CA LYS A 21 -8.94 -26.93 27.90
C LYS A 21 -9.90 -28.08 28.23
N ILE A 22 -9.39 -29.31 28.43
CA ILE A 22 -10.22 -30.47 28.80
C ILE A 22 -10.91 -30.23 30.15
N TYR A 23 -10.22 -29.62 31.11
CA TYR A 23 -10.79 -29.29 32.41
C TYR A 23 -11.90 -28.23 32.30
N ILE A 24 -11.68 -27.17 31.51
CA ILE A 24 -12.68 -26.14 31.22
C ILE A 24 -13.92 -26.77 30.57
N ASP A 25 -13.74 -27.63 29.58
CA ASP A 25 -14.85 -28.32 28.90
C ASP A 25 -15.69 -29.15 29.89
N ALA A 26 -15.04 -29.83 30.85
CA ALA A 26 -15.72 -30.56 31.91
C ALA A 26 -16.55 -29.64 32.83
N LEU A 27 -16.03 -28.45 33.15
CA LEU A 27 -16.74 -27.45 33.95
C LEU A 27 -17.96 -26.90 33.21
N ILE A 28 -17.84 -26.56 31.93
CA ILE A 28 -18.97 -26.09 31.11
C ILE A 28 -20.06 -27.17 31.05
N ASN A 29 -19.67 -28.44 30.91
CA ASN A 29 -20.62 -29.55 30.83
C ASN A 29 -21.32 -29.87 32.17
N SER A 30 -20.77 -29.41 33.30
CA SER A 30 -21.36 -29.67 34.61
C SER A 30 -22.80 -29.12 34.73
N SER A 31 -23.64 -29.80 35.52
CA SER A 31 -24.99 -29.36 35.80
C SER A 31 -25.00 -28.32 36.93
N PHE A 32 -25.82 -27.28 36.75
CA PHE A 32 -26.03 -26.25 37.75
C PHE A 32 -27.40 -25.59 37.62
N ILE A 33 -27.87 -25.00 38.72
CA ILE A 33 -29.15 -24.30 38.84
C ILE A 33 -28.90 -22.80 38.59
N GLY A 34 -29.78 -22.16 37.80
CA GLY A 34 -29.63 -20.75 37.41
C GLY A 34 -29.09 -20.54 35.99
N ALA A 35 -28.96 -19.26 35.62
CA ALA A 35 -28.51 -18.80 34.29
C ALA A 35 -26.97 -18.73 34.17
N THR A 36 -26.27 -18.44 35.26
CA THR A 36 -24.80 -18.38 35.31
C THR A 36 -24.25 -19.15 36.51
N LYS A 37 -23.00 -19.60 36.41
CA LYS A 37 -22.24 -20.16 37.51
C LYS A 37 -20.78 -19.72 37.44
N ASP A 38 -20.31 -19.16 38.54
CA ASP A 38 -18.93 -18.66 38.66
C ASP A 38 -18.03 -19.68 39.36
N TYR A 39 -16.78 -19.73 38.92
CA TYR A 39 -15.69 -20.54 39.45
C TYR A 39 -14.49 -19.63 39.65
N ASP A 40 -14.00 -19.53 40.88
CA ASP A 40 -12.78 -18.78 41.19
C ASP A 40 -11.66 -19.77 41.49
N LEU A 41 -10.68 -19.85 40.59
CA LEU A 41 -9.54 -20.76 40.70
C LEU A 41 -8.25 -19.94 40.81
N GLU A 42 -7.20 -20.54 41.37
CA GLU A 42 -5.93 -19.82 41.62
C GLU A 42 -5.30 -19.19 40.37
N GLN A 43 -5.51 -19.78 39.19
CA GLN A 43 -4.88 -19.35 37.93
C GLN A 43 -5.81 -18.60 36.97
N PHE A 44 -7.12 -18.75 37.13
CA PHE A 44 -8.11 -18.06 36.30
C PHE A 44 -9.47 -18.02 37.01
N SER A 45 -10.26 -17.00 36.69
CA SER A 45 -11.67 -16.94 37.09
C SER A 45 -12.53 -17.27 35.88
N MET A 46 -13.60 -18.03 36.08
CA MET A 46 -14.44 -18.54 35.00
C MET A 46 -15.92 -18.38 35.31
N THR A 47 -16.71 -17.97 34.31
CA THR A 47 -18.17 -17.94 34.38
C THR A 47 -18.75 -18.82 33.28
N VAL A 48 -19.61 -19.77 33.66
CA VAL A 48 -20.39 -20.57 32.71
C VAL A 48 -21.77 -19.95 32.57
N VAL A 49 -22.20 -19.66 31.34
CA VAL A 49 -23.47 -19.02 31.02
C VAL A 49 -24.33 -19.94 30.16
N LYS A 50 -25.60 -20.06 30.53
CA LYS A 50 -26.65 -20.68 29.72
C LYS A 50 -27.25 -19.64 28.76
N MET A 51 -27.00 -19.80 27.47
CA MET A 51 -27.34 -18.79 26.46
C MET A 51 -28.85 -18.69 26.19
N ASP A 52 -29.59 -19.77 26.45
CA ASP A 52 -31.05 -19.86 26.35
C ASP A 52 -31.79 -19.03 27.42
N MET A 53 -31.13 -18.72 28.53
CA MET A 53 -31.70 -17.94 29.64
C MET A 53 -31.36 -16.45 29.58
N MET A 54 -30.69 -16.00 28.52
CA MET A 54 -30.17 -14.64 28.41
C MET A 54 -30.97 -13.78 27.43
N ASN A 55 -31.15 -12.51 27.78
CA ASN A 55 -31.81 -11.54 26.90
C ASN A 55 -30.90 -11.15 25.74
N THR A 56 -31.47 -11.14 24.55
CA THR A 56 -30.81 -10.82 23.30
C THR A 56 -30.94 -9.33 23.02
N THR A 57 -29.85 -8.66 22.64
CA THR A 57 -29.90 -7.28 22.15
C THR A 57 -30.56 -7.22 20.76
N ASP A 58 -30.99 -6.03 20.35
CA ASP A 58 -31.62 -5.77 19.04
C ASP A 58 -30.73 -6.18 17.84
N VAL A 59 -29.43 -6.41 18.08
CA VAL A 59 -28.42 -6.80 17.08
C VAL A 59 -28.07 -8.30 17.18
N GLY A 60 -28.85 -9.11 17.89
CA GLY A 60 -28.64 -10.57 17.96
C GLY A 60 -27.43 -11.03 18.78
N HIS A 61 -27.02 -10.22 19.77
CA HIS A 61 -25.92 -10.55 20.69
C HIS A 61 -26.40 -10.65 22.13
N VAL A 62 -25.72 -11.46 22.95
CA VAL A 62 -25.88 -11.45 24.41
C VAL A 62 -24.75 -10.64 25.01
N LYS A 63 -25.11 -9.61 25.78
CA LYS A 63 -24.14 -8.81 26.55
C LYS A 63 -23.82 -9.51 27.87
N LEU A 64 -22.54 -9.81 28.09
CA LEU A 64 -22.01 -10.43 29.30
C LEU A 64 -20.83 -9.61 29.81
N SER A 65 -20.54 -9.72 31.10
CA SER A 65 -19.32 -9.17 31.69
C SER A 65 -18.36 -10.30 32.00
N ALA A 66 -17.07 -10.09 31.75
CA ALA A 66 -16.04 -11.06 32.10
C ALA A 66 -15.97 -11.28 33.62
N PRO A 67 -15.63 -12.49 34.09
CA PRO A 67 -15.39 -12.75 35.49
C PRO A 67 -14.25 -11.86 36.01
N LYS A 68 -14.49 -11.23 37.18
CA LYS A 68 -13.50 -10.38 37.82
C LYS A 68 -12.44 -11.23 38.51
N VAL A 69 -11.18 -10.84 38.34
CA VAL A 69 -10.05 -11.47 39.00
C VAL A 69 -9.68 -10.67 40.27
N PRO A 70 -9.31 -11.31 41.39
CA PRO A 70 -8.88 -10.62 42.60
C PRO A 70 -7.70 -9.66 42.33
N GLY A 71 -7.89 -8.36 42.63
CA GLY A 71 -6.88 -7.32 42.42
C GLY A 71 -6.96 -6.58 41.08
N ASP A 72 -7.94 -6.89 40.22
CA ASP A 72 -8.14 -6.22 38.94
C ASP A 72 -9.54 -5.60 38.76
N ASP A 73 -9.59 -4.29 38.58
CA ASP A 73 -10.80 -3.49 38.35
C ASP A 73 -11.14 -3.31 36.85
N GLN A 74 -10.46 -4.02 35.94
CA GLN A 74 -10.74 -3.90 34.50
C GLN A 74 -12.15 -4.42 34.18
N LEU A 75 -13.00 -3.50 33.70
CA LEU A 75 -14.33 -3.81 33.21
C LEU A 75 -14.25 -4.23 31.76
N LEU A 76 -14.79 -5.41 31.48
CA LEU A 76 -14.65 -6.09 30.20
C LEU A 76 -16.02 -6.61 29.77
N ASP A 77 -16.56 -5.97 28.74
CA ASP A 77 -17.87 -6.28 28.18
C ASP A 77 -17.69 -7.21 26.96
N LEU A 78 -18.37 -8.35 26.98
CA LEU A 78 -18.41 -9.32 25.88
C LEU A 78 -19.80 -9.29 25.24
N PHE A 79 -19.83 -9.31 23.91
CA PHE A 79 -21.04 -9.43 23.11
C PHE A 79 -20.94 -10.71 22.28
N ILE A 80 -21.62 -11.76 22.75
CA ILE A 80 -21.54 -13.09 22.14
C ILE A 80 -22.70 -13.26 21.14
N PRO A 81 -22.41 -13.65 19.87
CA PRO A 81 -23.46 -13.88 18.88
C PRO A 81 -24.27 -15.14 19.20
N ILE A 82 -25.59 -15.10 18.94
CA ILE A 82 -26.51 -16.19 19.28
C ILE A 82 -26.65 -17.21 18.14
N GLU A 83 -26.35 -16.79 16.91
CA GLU A 83 -26.38 -17.60 15.69
C GLU A 83 -25.77 -19.01 15.87
N PRO A 84 -24.60 -19.21 16.51
CA PRO A 84 -23.99 -20.52 16.66
C PRO A 84 -24.79 -21.48 17.55
N PHE A 85 -25.66 -20.95 18.40
CA PHE A 85 -26.45 -21.70 19.37
C PHE A 85 -27.87 -22.03 18.87
N ALA A 86 -28.32 -21.41 17.77
CA ALA A 86 -29.68 -21.57 17.24
C ALA A 86 -30.01 -23.05 16.92
N ASN A 87 -29.06 -23.80 16.36
CA ASN A 87 -29.24 -25.19 15.93
C ASN A 87 -28.67 -26.23 16.92
N VAL A 88 -28.34 -25.83 18.14
CA VAL A 88 -27.71 -26.69 19.16
C VAL A 88 -28.74 -27.10 20.22
N LEU A 89 -28.66 -28.33 20.74
CA LEU A 89 -29.49 -28.85 21.83
C LEU A 89 -29.38 -27.95 23.07
N GLU A 90 -30.49 -27.72 23.78
CA GLU A 90 -30.54 -26.83 24.96
C GLU A 90 -29.51 -27.18 26.03
N SER A 91 -29.26 -28.47 26.27
CA SER A 91 -28.24 -28.93 27.23
C SER A 91 -26.80 -28.51 26.88
N GLN A 92 -26.55 -28.20 25.61
CA GLN A 92 -25.26 -27.82 25.05
C GLN A 92 -25.14 -26.33 24.73
N ARG A 93 -26.18 -25.51 24.97
CA ARG A 93 -26.17 -24.05 24.77
C ARG A 93 -25.48 -23.33 25.94
N LYS A 94 -24.26 -23.73 26.24
CA LYS A 94 -23.44 -23.18 27.33
C LYS A 94 -22.16 -22.60 26.78
N VAL A 95 -21.77 -21.46 27.34
CA VAL A 95 -20.50 -20.79 27.03
C VAL A 95 -19.69 -20.65 28.31
N GLY A 96 -18.41 -21.01 28.26
CA GLY A 96 -17.44 -20.71 29.31
C GLY A 96 -16.66 -19.46 28.94
N ILE A 97 -16.69 -18.46 29.82
CA ILE A 97 -15.85 -17.27 29.74
C ILE A 97 -14.78 -17.40 30.81
N VAL A 98 -13.52 -17.36 30.41
CA VAL A 98 -12.36 -17.51 31.29
C VAL A 98 -11.51 -16.26 31.21
N THR A 99 -11.15 -15.71 32.37
CA THR A 99 -10.21 -14.59 32.49
C THR A 99 -9.01 -15.05 33.30
N TYR A 100 -7.83 -15.02 32.68
CA TYR A 100 -6.60 -15.47 33.31
C TYR A 100 -6.05 -14.41 34.26
N THR A 101 -5.59 -14.83 35.44
CA THR A 101 -5.01 -13.93 36.43
C THR A 101 -3.60 -13.46 36.06
N SER A 102 -2.91 -14.25 35.24
CA SER A 102 -1.55 -13.98 34.79
C SER A 102 -1.36 -14.35 33.32
N ALA A 103 -0.71 -13.45 32.58
CA ALA A 103 -0.37 -13.67 31.18
C ALA A 103 0.97 -14.40 30.99
N HIS A 104 1.69 -14.78 32.05
CA HIS A 104 3.00 -15.43 31.94
C HIS A 104 2.96 -16.72 31.10
N MET A 105 1.83 -17.43 31.09
CA MET A 105 1.65 -18.62 30.25
C MET A 105 1.40 -18.31 28.77
N PHE A 106 1.29 -17.03 28.39
CA PHE A 106 1.05 -16.62 27.01
C PHE A 106 2.16 -15.67 26.49
N ILE A 107 3.18 -15.41 27.28
CA ILE A 107 4.34 -14.60 26.92
C ILE A 107 5.51 -15.57 26.67
N ASP A 108 5.94 -15.68 25.41
CA ASP A 108 7.09 -16.49 25.00
C ASP A 108 8.37 -15.67 24.79
N ASP A 109 8.23 -14.36 24.56
CA ASP A 109 9.32 -13.45 24.21
C ASP A 109 9.20 -12.15 25.01
N GLU A 110 10.33 -11.57 25.42
CA GLU A 110 10.38 -10.30 26.17
C GLU A 110 9.82 -9.13 25.34
N SER A 111 9.74 -9.29 24.01
CA SER A 111 9.14 -8.33 23.08
C SER A 111 7.61 -8.25 23.14
N THR A 112 6.93 -9.29 23.67
CA THR A 112 5.47 -9.36 23.68
C THR A 112 4.90 -8.63 24.89
N VAL A 113 4.45 -7.40 24.69
CA VAL A 113 3.85 -6.58 25.75
C VAL A 113 2.32 -6.67 25.67
N LEU A 114 1.71 -7.47 26.54
CA LEU A 114 0.26 -7.49 26.72
C LEU A 114 -0.20 -6.24 27.48
N LYS A 115 -1.29 -5.63 27.02
CA LYS A 115 -1.93 -4.47 27.69
C LYS A 115 -3.22 -4.83 28.39
N SER A 116 -3.83 -5.97 28.04
CA SER A 116 -5.03 -6.51 28.69
C SER A 116 -4.77 -7.89 29.29
N ASN A 117 -5.69 -8.34 30.14
CA ASN A 117 -5.77 -9.75 30.50
C ASN A 117 -6.10 -10.61 29.27
N VAL A 118 -5.69 -11.88 29.34
CA VAL A 118 -6.05 -12.89 28.34
C VAL A 118 -7.44 -13.41 28.67
N ILE A 119 -8.32 -13.46 27.66
CA ILE A 119 -9.69 -13.93 27.79
C ILE A 119 -9.90 -15.11 26.85
N ARG A 120 -10.41 -16.20 27.37
CA ARG A 120 -10.76 -17.37 26.58
C ARG A 120 -12.28 -17.53 26.61
N VAL A 121 -12.87 -17.63 25.42
CA VAL A 121 -14.29 -17.94 25.24
C VAL A 121 -14.38 -19.30 24.59
N GLU A 122 -15.01 -20.27 25.26
CA GLU A 122 -15.08 -21.67 24.81
C GLU A 122 -16.52 -22.19 24.87
N THR A 123 -16.83 -23.15 24.00
CA THR A 123 -18.14 -23.81 23.92
C THR A 123 -17.98 -25.32 23.96
N VAL A 124 -19.00 -26.04 24.43
CA VAL A 124 -18.91 -27.48 24.66
C VAL A 124 -18.65 -28.24 23.35
N GLY A 125 -17.47 -28.86 23.24
CA GLY A 125 -17.16 -29.88 22.24
C GLY A 125 -17.07 -29.39 20.79
N ARG A 126 -17.01 -28.08 20.54
CA ARG A 126 -16.85 -27.49 19.20
C ARG A 126 -15.93 -26.27 19.23
N GLU A 127 -14.98 -26.22 18.29
CA GLU A 127 -14.27 -24.99 17.95
C GLU A 127 -15.11 -24.21 16.94
N LEU A 128 -15.62 -23.04 17.35
CA LEU A 128 -16.38 -22.17 16.47
C LEU A 128 -15.42 -21.28 15.68
N LYS A 129 -15.37 -21.50 14.36
CA LYS A 129 -14.59 -20.73 13.38
C LYS A 129 -15.52 -20.24 12.27
N ASP A 130 -15.16 -19.13 11.63
CA ASP A 130 -15.91 -18.49 10.53
C ASP A 130 -17.34 -18.06 10.90
N LEU A 131 -17.47 -17.41 12.07
CA LEU A 131 -18.71 -16.79 12.53
C LEU A 131 -19.13 -15.66 11.56
N SER A 132 -20.39 -15.69 11.09
CA SER A 132 -20.92 -14.63 10.22
C SER A 132 -21.19 -13.35 11.02
N ASN A 133 -21.71 -13.48 12.24
CA ASN A 133 -21.72 -12.41 13.24
C ASN A 133 -20.51 -12.53 14.18
N HIS A 134 -19.68 -11.50 14.20
CA HIS A 134 -18.43 -11.51 14.97
C HIS A 134 -18.67 -11.41 16.49
N LEU A 135 -17.87 -12.12 17.28
CA LEU A 135 -17.74 -11.92 18.72
C LEU A 135 -17.07 -10.56 18.98
N VAL A 136 -17.71 -9.69 19.77
CA VAL A 136 -17.14 -8.38 20.11
C VAL A 136 -16.74 -8.33 21.58
N ILE A 137 -15.53 -7.87 21.86
CA ILE A 137 -14.98 -7.72 23.21
C ILE A 137 -14.46 -6.30 23.37
N ASN A 138 -14.93 -5.61 24.41
CA ASN A 138 -14.48 -4.27 24.77
C ASN A 138 -13.48 -4.35 25.92
N PHE A 139 -12.21 -4.11 25.62
CA PHE A 139 -11.13 -4.10 26.59
C PHE A 139 -10.92 -2.68 27.13
N THR A 140 -11.19 -2.48 28.43
CA THR A 140 -10.86 -1.22 29.12
C THR A 140 -9.44 -1.30 29.67
N LEU A 141 -8.52 -0.50 29.12
CA LEU A 141 -7.13 -0.51 29.55
C LEU A 141 -6.94 0.41 30.77
N LYS A 142 -6.00 0.09 31.67
CA LYS A 142 -5.61 0.99 32.77
C LYS A 142 -4.68 2.08 32.22
N SER A 143 -5.09 3.34 32.33
CA SER A 143 -4.41 4.52 31.78
C SER A 143 -3.12 4.91 32.53
N ASN A 144 -2.15 3.99 32.65
CA ASN A 144 -0.90 4.24 33.36
C ASN A 144 0.35 4.23 32.45
N GLY A 145 0.20 4.33 31.14
CA GLY A 145 1.34 4.48 30.25
C GLY A 145 0.99 5.15 28.94
N ILE A 146 1.71 6.21 28.60
CA ILE A 146 1.73 6.79 27.26
C ILE A 146 2.12 5.66 26.30
N ILE A 147 1.26 5.33 25.34
CA ILE A 147 1.63 4.40 24.27
C ILE A 147 2.77 5.06 23.49
N PRO A 148 3.95 4.42 23.39
CA PRO A 148 5.04 4.97 22.59
C PRO A 148 4.57 5.20 21.15
N ILE A 149 4.99 6.30 20.53
CA ILE A 149 4.60 6.70 19.17
C ILE A 149 4.83 5.57 18.14
N ASN A 150 5.80 4.69 18.43
CA ASN A 150 6.20 3.59 17.57
C ASN A 150 5.36 2.31 17.73
N HIS A 151 4.40 2.27 18.64
CA HIS A 151 3.60 1.07 18.89
C HIS A 151 2.11 1.35 18.71
N THR A 152 1.38 0.35 18.23
CA THR A 152 -0.07 0.36 18.11
C THR A 152 -0.67 -0.78 18.92
N LEU A 153 -1.88 -0.57 19.43
CA LEU A 153 -2.67 -1.64 20.03
C LEU A 153 -3.23 -2.52 18.91
N SER A 154 -3.16 -3.83 19.09
CA SER A 154 -3.69 -4.82 18.14
C SER A 154 -4.38 -5.95 18.89
N CYS A 155 -5.62 -6.24 18.50
CA CYS A 155 -6.38 -7.38 18.99
C CYS A 155 -5.85 -8.67 18.33
N GLN A 156 -5.32 -9.59 19.12
CA GLN A 156 -4.77 -10.86 18.62
C GLN A 156 -5.35 -12.04 19.38
N PHE A 157 -5.21 -13.22 18.79
CA PHE A 157 -5.56 -14.50 19.41
C PHE A 157 -4.34 -15.41 19.52
N TYR A 158 -4.38 -16.31 20.50
CA TYR A 158 -3.31 -17.24 20.79
C TYR A 158 -3.57 -18.61 20.14
N ASP A 159 -2.75 -18.96 19.15
CA ASP A 159 -2.74 -20.25 18.46
C ASP A 159 -1.71 -21.21 19.06
N VAL A 160 -2.21 -22.19 19.81
CA VAL A 160 -1.41 -23.24 20.46
C VAL A 160 -0.67 -24.14 19.44
N ASN A 161 -1.20 -24.26 18.22
CA ASN A 161 -0.65 -25.13 17.19
C ASN A 161 0.33 -24.41 16.24
N ALA A 162 0.47 -23.09 16.36
CA ALA A 162 1.34 -22.30 15.49
C ALA A 162 2.84 -22.62 15.65
N ASN A 163 3.61 -22.16 14.65
CA ASN A 163 5.08 -22.22 14.65
C ASN A 163 5.66 -21.31 15.76
N PRO A 164 6.91 -21.58 16.23
CA PRO A 164 7.53 -20.76 17.26
C PRO A 164 7.61 -19.29 16.82
N GLY A 165 7.21 -18.36 17.69
CA GLY A 165 7.17 -16.92 17.40
C GLY A 165 5.95 -16.42 16.61
N LEU A 166 5.01 -17.31 16.25
CA LEU A 166 3.76 -17.00 15.52
C LEU A 166 2.51 -17.37 16.31
N GLU A 167 2.65 -17.55 17.62
CA GLU A 167 1.57 -17.99 18.50
C GLU A 167 0.50 -16.92 18.66
N TRP A 168 0.88 -15.64 18.66
CA TRP A 168 -0.07 -14.53 18.58
C TRP A 168 -0.32 -14.15 17.13
N ASN A 169 -1.60 -14.14 16.73
CA ASN A 169 -2.01 -13.89 15.36
C ASN A 169 -3.22 -12.96 15.30
N ASN A 170 -3.33 -12.17 14.23
CA ASN A 170 -4.45 -11.26 13.96
C ASN A 170 -5.41 -11.75 12.87
N MET A 171 -5.25 -12.97 12.36
CA MET A 171 -6.17 -13.52 11.36
C MET A 171 -7.59 -13.64 11.91
N GLY A 172 -8.54 -12.97 11.25
CA GLY A 172 -9.94 -12.96 11.67
C GLY A 172 -10.25 -12.06 12.88
N SER A 173 -9.28 -11.24 13.32
CA SER A 173 -9.49 -10.19 14.31
C SER A 173 -9.50 -8.81 13.68
N PHE A 174 -10.36 -7.94 14.19
CA PHE A 174 -10.46 -6.53 13.82
C PHE A 174 -10.31 -5.66 15.06
N THR A 175 -9.45 -4.65 14.96
CA THR A 175 -9.18 -3.71 16.06
C THR A 175 -9.82 -2.37 15.74
N ASN A 176 -10.74 -1.90 16.59
CA ASN A 176 -11.31 -0.56 16.53
C ASN A 176 -10.84 0.27 17.74
N LEU A 177 -10.25 1.43 17.46
CA LEU A 177 -9.68 2.38 18.43
C LEU A 177 -10.47 3.69 18.55
N GLU A 178 -11.67 3.79 17.98
CA GLU A 178 -12.48 5.02 18.00
C GLU A 178 -12.78 5.49 19.43
N ASN A 179 -13.11 4.58 20.34
CA ASN A 179 -13.42 4.89 21.74
C ASN A 179 -12.18 4.97 22.66
N PHE A 180 -10.98 4.71 22.11
CA PHE A 180 -9.76 4.66 22.90
C PHE A 180 -9.41 6.04 23.49
N ASN A 181 -9.56 7.11 22.72
CA ASN A 181 -9.25 8.47 23.17
C ASN A 181 -10.23 9.01 24.23
N SER A 182 -11.46 8.49 24.28
CA SER A 182 -12.50 8.98 25.19
C SER A 182 -12.60 8.18 26.49
N SER A 183 -12.51 6.86 26.42
CA SER A 183 -12.77 5.96 27.55
C SER A 183 -11.69 4.90 27.74
N ASN A 184 -10.55 5.02 27.04
CA ASN A 184 -9.44 4.07 27.08
C ASN A 184 -9.88 2.63 26.75
N THR A 185 -10.92 2.50 25.91
CA THR A 185 -11.48 1.21 25.50
C THR A 185 -11.04 0.85 24.09
N VAL A 186 -10.60 -0.39 23.92
CA VAL A 186 -10.30 -1.00 22.62
C VAL A 186 -11.41 -1.98 22.29
N THR A 187 -12.07 -1.79 21.16
CA THR A 187 -13.12 -2.68 20.68
C THR A 187 -12.52 -3.71 19.73
N CYS A 188 -12.52 -4.97 20.13
CA CYS A 188 -12.00 -6.08 19.33
C CYS A 188 -13.15 -6.91 18.77
N SER A 189 -13.16 -7.19 17.47
CA SER A 189 -14.12 -8.10 16.83
C SER A 189 -13.42 -9.34 16.30
N TYR A 190 -13.96 -10.53 16.56
CA TYR A 190 -13.36 -11.81 16.19
C TYR A 190 -14.37 -12.70 15.45
N ASN A 191 -13.92 -13.36 14.39
CA ASN A 191 -14.73 -14.32 13.63
C ASN A 191 -14.59 -15.78 14.11
N HIS A 192 -13.90 -16.01 15.23
CA HIS A 192 -13.76 -17.32 15.86
C HIS A 192 -13.81 -17.17 17.38
N MET A 193 -13.85 -18.29 18.10
CA MET A 193 -13.73 -18.34 19.56
C MET A 193 -12.42 -19.06 19.94
N THR A 194 -11.46 -18.30 20.45
CA THR A 194 -10.13 -18.75 20.89
C THR A 194 -9.67 -17.87 22.06
N PRO A 195 -8.47 -18.08 22.65
CA PRO A 195 -7.94 -17.14 23.64
C PRO A 195 -7.50 -15.82 22.99
N PHE A 196 -7.99 -14.70 23.50
CA PHE A 196 -7.83 -13.35 22.98
C PHE A 196 -7.08 -12.44 23.94
N ALA A 197 -6.33 -11.48 23.40
CA ALA A 197 -5.78 -10.37 24.16
C ALA A 197 -5.50 -9.14 23.28
N VAL A 198 -5.32 -7.98 23.92
CA VAL A 198 -4.80 -6.76 23.30
C VAL A 198 -3.30 -6.70 23.52
N LEU A 199 -2.56 -6.73 22.42
CA LEU A 199 -1.11 -6.63 22.41
C LEU A 199 -0.67 -5.23 21.97
N LEU A 200 0.43 -4.77 22.53
CA LEU A 200 1.17 -3.65 21.99
C LEU A 200 2.10 -4.17 20.89
N VAL A 201 1.83 -3.81 19.65
CA VAL A 201 2.58 -4.26 18.47
C VAL A 201 3.41 -3.10 17.94
N ASP A 202 4.70 -3.35 17.69
CA ASP A 202 5.56 -2.37 17.04
C ASP A 202 5.03 -2.08 15.63
N MET A 203 4.85 -0.81 15.31
CA MET A 203 4.48 -0.36 13.97
C MET A 203 5.65 -0.70 13.05
N LYS A 204 5.58 -1.84 12.34
CA LYS A 204 6.63 -2.38 11.44
C LYS A 204 7.63 -1.32 10.98
N GLN A 205 8.70 -1.18 11.75
CA GLN A 205 9.79 -0.31 11.41
C GLN A 205 10.55 -0.96 10.26
N ILE A 206 11.02 -0.16 9.30
CA ILE A 206 11.78 -0.69 8.18
C ILE A 206 13.11 -1.21 8.74
N ASP A 207 13.45 -2.46 8.44
CA ASP A 207 14.73 -3.07 8.82
C ASP A 207 15.89 -2.19 8.28
N PRO A 208 16.86 -1.77 9.12
CA PRO A 208 17.95 -0.88 8.71
C PRO A 208 18.71 -1.36 7.48
N TRP A 209 18.91 -2.67 7.37
CA TRP A 209 19.59 -3.25 6.21
C TRP A 209 18.74 -3.03 4.95
N GLN A 210 17.45 -3.39 4.99
CA GLN A 210 16.56 -3.20 3.85
C GLN A 210 16.45 -1.72 3.47
N TRP A 211 16.36 -0.81 4.44
CA TRP A 211 16.38 0.63 4.19
C TRP A 211 17.65 1.08 3.48
N LYS A 212 18.82 0.63 3.94
CA LYS A 212 20.11 1.00 3.32
C LYS A 212 20.24 0.53 1.88
N ILE A 213 19.77 -0.69 1.57
CA ILE A 213 19.76 -1.19 0.19
C ILE A 213 18.79 -0.37 -0.65
N LEU A 214 17.55 -0.17 -0.17
CA LEU A 214 16.52 0.54 -0.91
C LEU A 214 16.89 2.01 -1.18
N SER A 215 17.48 2.68 -0.19
CA SER A 215 18.01 4.04 -0.32
C SER A 215 19.14 4.06 -1.35
N SER A 216 20.13 3.17 -1.25
CA SER A 216 21.24 3.08 -2.22
C SER A 216 20.74 2.84 -3.66
N LEU A 217 19.79 1.92 -3.83
CA LEU A 217 19.19 1.61 -5.12
C LEU A 217 18.43 2.81 -5.69
N THR A 218 17.72 3.55 -4.84
CA THR A 218 16.97 4.74 -5.25
C THR A 218 17.91 5.88 -5.63
N TYR A 219 18.98 6.15 -4.86
CA TYR A 219 19.97 7.16 -5.20
C TYR A 219 20.69 6.87 -6.53
N ILE A 220 21.18 5.65 -6.70
CA ILE A 220 21.81 5.21 -7.96
C ILE A 220 20.79 5.32 -9.11
N GLY A 221 19.57 4.85 -8.87
CA GLY A 221 18.50 4.83 -9.85
C GLY A 221 18.04 6.22 -10.31
N CYS A 222 17.77 7.12 -9.37
CA CYS A 222 17.39 8.51 -9.65
C CYS A 222 18.53 9.27 -10.35
N SER A 223 19.79 9.02 -9.97
CA SER A 223 20.95 9.62 -10.64
C SER A 223 21.04 9.18 -12.10
N LEU A 224 20.91 7.88 -12.36
CA LEU A 224 20.94 7.32 -13.71
C LEU A 224 19.76 7.82 -14.57
N SER A 225 18.56 7.82 -14.01
CA SER A 225 17.33 8.30 -14.67
C SER A 225 17.42 9.79 -15.00
N SER A 226 17.95 10.60 -14.07
CA SER A 226 18.18 12.03 -14.27
C SER A 226 19.22 12.28 -15.37
N PHE A 227 20.32 11.52 -15.39
CA PHE A 227 21.35 11.62 -16.44
C PHE A 227 20.77 11.36 -17.85
N PHE A 228 20.06 10.25 -18.06
CA PHE A 228 19.47 9.96 -19.37
C PHE A 228 18.39 10.96 -19.78
N SER A 229 17.61 11.45 -18.83
CA SER A 229 16.63 12.51 -19.07
C SER A 229 17.31 13.82 -19.49
N ALA A 230 18.39 14.21 -18.82
CA ALA A 230 19.19 15.39 -19.16
C ALA A 230 19.82 15.28 -20.56
N VAL A 231 20.37 14.12 -20.92
CA VAL A 231 20.90 13.86 -22.27
C VAL A 231 19.78 13.98 -23.31
N THR A 232 18.59 13.44 -23.03
CA THR A 232 17.43 13.55 -23.94
C THR A 232 17.03 15.00 -24.15
N ILE A 233 16.95 15.79 -23.06
CA ILE A 233 16.64 17.22 -23.07
C ILE A 233 17.66 17.99 -23.90
N PHE A 234 18.95 17.73 -23.65
CA PHE A 234 20.06 18.31 -24.39
C PHE A 234 19.92 18.01 -25.89
N LEU A 235 19.84 16.74 -26.28
CA LEU A 235 19.71 16.33 -27.68
C LEU A 235 18.50 16.96 -28.36
N TYR A 236 17.36 17.04 -27.67
CA TYR A 236 16.17 17.71 -28.21
C TYR A 236 16.43 19.19 -28.50
N VAL A 237 17.05 19.94 -27.57
CA VAL A 237 17.36 21.36 -27.75
C VAL A 237 18.31 21.59 -28.92
N PHE A 238 19.37 20.78 -29.05
CA PHE A 238 20.32 20.89 -30.16
C PHE A 238 19.71 20.47 -31.50
N MET A 239 18.81 19.47 -31.51
CA MET A 239 18.17 18.98 -32.73
C MET A 239 16.89 19.74 -33.10
N LYS A 240 16.40 20.65 -32.25
CA LYS A 240 15.15 21.42 -32.40
C LYS A 240 15.03 22.14 -33.74
N SER A 241 16.15 22.55 -34.33
CA SER A 241 16.20 23.21 -35.64
C SER A 241 15.68 22.32 -36.79
N SER A 242 15.66 20.99 -36.64
CA SER A 242 15.36 20.06 -37.75
C SER A 242 14.02 19.33 -37.66
N TYR A 243 13.30 19.36 -36.52
CA TYR A 243 12.09 18.53 -36.30
C TYR A 243 10.97 19.31 -35.58
N LYS A 244 9.88 19.62 -36.29
CA LYS A 244 8.64 20.22 -35.74
C LYS A 244 7.56 19.17 -35.49
N ASP A 245 7.93 18.03 -34.92
CA ASP A 245 6.95 16.98 -34.61
C ASP A 245 6.31 17.22 -33.24
N THR A 246 4.98 17.17 -33.19
CA THR A 246 4.21 17.45 -31.97
C THR A 246 4.38 16.33 -30.94
N SER A 247 4.59 15.10 -31.39
CA SER A 247 4.86 13.94 -30.52
C SER A 247 6.17 14.08 -29.74
N MET A 248 7.22 14.57 -30.40
CA MET A 248 8.51 14.83 -29.73
C MET A 248 8.41 15.91 -28.64
N GLY A 249 7.52 16.89 -28.79
CA GLY A 249 7.29 17.94 -27.79
C GLY A 249 6.64 17.42 -26.50
N ILE A 250 5.72 16.46 -26.61
CA ILE A 250 5.06 15.84 -25.45
C ILE A 250 6.05 14.96 -24.69
N HIS A 251 6.78 14.10 -25.40
CA HIS A 251 7.83 13.24 -24.83
C HIS A 251 8.93 14.04 -24.13
N MET A 252 9.31 15.18 -24.72
CA MET A 252 10.24 16.13 -24.11
C MET A 252 9.70 16.70 -22.81
N SER A 253 8.43 17.11 -22.78
CA SER A 253 7.82 17.69 -21.57
C SER A 253 7.73 16.67 -20.43
N LEU A 254 7.42 15.41 -20.75
CA LEU A 254 7.50 14.30 -19.80
C LEU A 254 8.93 14.08 -19.29
N SER A 255 9.93 14.16 -20.18
CA SER A 255 11.35 14.02 -19.81
C SER A 255 11.81 15.14 -18.87
N VAL A 256 11.33 16.38 -19.06
CA VAL A 256 11.59 17.51 -18.14
C VAL A 256 10.94 17.27 -16.78
N ALA A 257 9.70 16.79 -16.73
CA ALA A 257 9.03 16.47 -15.47
C ALA A 257 9.77 15.35 -14.68
N VAL A 258 10.18 14.28 -15.37
CA VAL A 258 10.93 13.17 -14.78
C VAL A 258 12.31 13.63 -14.28
N PHE A 259 13.00 14.50 -15.04
CA PHE A 259 14.26 15.10 -14.62
C PHE A 259 14.10 15.93 -13.33
N LEU A 260 13.09 16.79 -13.26
CA LEU A 260 12.78 17.59 -12.08
C LEU A 260 12.46 16.71 -10.86
N LEU A 261 11.63 15.68 -11.04
CA LEU A 261 11.27 14.75 -9.96
C LEU A 261 12.49 14.02 -9.40
N ASN A 262 13.30 13.39 -10.27
CA ASN A 262 14.46 12.61 -9.83
C ASN A 262 15.53 13.49 -9.20
N THR A 263 15.80 14.66 -9.77
CA THR A 263 16.77 15.61 -9.21
C THR A 263 16.33 16.10 -7.83
N SER A 264 15.05 16.44 -7.68
CA SER A 264 14.52 16.90 -6.39
C SER A 264 14.52 15.80 -5.34
N PHE A 265 14.29 14.53 -5.73
CA PHE A 265 14.36 13.39 -4.85
C PHE A 265 15.78 13.16 -4.29
N LEU A 266 16.83 13.37 -5.10
CA LEU A 266 18.22 13.28 -4.64
C LEU A 266 18.57 14.30 -3.54
N PHE A 267 17.84 15.41 -3.46
CA PHE A 267 18.06 16.45 -2.44
C PHE A 267 17.20 16.25 -1.18
N ILE A 268 16.38 15.21 -1.08
CA ILE A 268 15.38 15.06 0.00
C ILE A 268 15.99 14.92 1.40
N GLU A 269 17.05 14.11 1.55
CA GLU A 269 17.74 13.89 2.83
C GLU A 269 18.70 15.05 3.15
N TRP A 270 19.38 15.59 2.13
CA TRP A 270 20.23 16.76 2.26
C TRP A 270 19.44 18.01 2.72
N GLY A 271 18.26 18.21 2.15
CA GLY A 271 17.35 19.29 2.53
C GLY A 271 16.78 19.13 3.94
N ALA A 272 16.63 17.89 4.40
CA ALA A 272 16.17 17.61 5.74
C ALA A 272 17.26 17.82 6.81
N THR A 273 18.54 17.68 6.47
CA THR A 273 19.66 17.72 7.44
C THR A 273 20.31 19.09 7.60
N LEU A 274 20.44 19.88 6.53
CA LEU A 274 21.34 21.05 6.52
C LEU A 274 20.68 22.43 6.57
N PHE A 275 19.35 22.54 6.44
CA PHE A 275 18.69 23.85 6.28
C PHE A 275 17.49 24.10 7.20
N GLN A 276 17.24 25.39 7.48
CA GLN A 276 16.03 25.91 8.13
C GLN A 276 14.77 25.33 7.46
N GLY A 277 13.68 25.15 8.22
CA GLY A 277 12.45 24.48 7.78
C GLY A 277 11.90 24.91 6.42
N ASN A 278 12.16 26.16 6.00
CA ASN A 278 11.74 26.71 4.71
C ASN A 278 12.34 25.99 3.48
N VAL A 279 13.60 25.55 3.53
CA VAL A 279 14.22 24.84 2.40
C VAL A 279 13.65 23.43 2.25
N CYS A 280 13.40 22.77 3.38
CA CYS A 280 12.75 21.46 3.40
C CYS A 280 11.32 21.54 2.83
N VAL A 281 10.57 22.59 3.19
CA VAL A 281 9.26 22.89 2.59
C VAL A 281 9.38 23.12 1.09
N LEU A 282 10.35 23.91 0.64
CA LEU A 282 10.58 24.16 -0.80
C LEU A 282 10.84 22.86 -1.56
N ILE A 283 11.71 21.99 -1.05
CA ILE A 283 12.00 20.69 -1.67
C ILE A 283 10.76 19.81 -1.71
N ALA A 284 10.00 19.72 -0.62
CA ALA A 284 8.77 18.94 -0.57
C ALA A 284 7.72 19.45 -1.59
N VAL A 285 7.59 20.76 -1.74
CA VAL A 285 6.73 21.42 -2.72
C VAL A 285 7.17 21.10 -4.15
N ILE A 286 8.47 21.22 -4.45
CA ILE A 286 9.00 20.92 -5.78
C ILE A 286 8.80 19.43 -6.11
N ILE A 287 9.01 18.53 -5.16
CA ILE A 287 8.77 17.10 -5.37
C ILE A 287 7.29 16.85 -5.66
N GLN A 288 6.37 17.41 -4.87
CA GLN A 288 4.93 17.23 -5.13
C GLN A 288 4.52 17.79 -6.49
N TYR A 289 4.96 19.00 -6.83
CA TYR A 289 4.68 19.60 -8.13
C TYR A 289 5.21 18.73 -9.28
N SER A 290 6.45 18.28 -9.18
CA SER A 290 7.09 17.44 -10.20
C SER A 290 6.40 16.08 -10.32
N LEU A 291 5.95 15.51 -9.21
CA LEU A 291 5.19 14.25 -9.19
C LEU A 291 3.85 14.39 -9.91
N LEU A 292 3.06 15.42 -9.59
CA LEU A 292 1.78 15.70 -10.25
C LEU A 292 1.97 16.03 -11.74
N ALA A 293 3.03 16.77 -12.08
CA ALA A 293 3.41 17.05 -13.47
C ALA A 293 3.77 15.77 -14.22
N CYS A 294 4.53 14.86 -13.63
CA CYS A 294 4.81 13.54 -14.21
C CYS A 294 3.52 12.78 -14.53
N PHE A 295 2.59 12.67 -13.58
CA PHE A 295 1.30 11.99 -13.83
C PHE A 295 0.46 12.69 -14.89
N SER A 296 0.44 14.02 -14.91
CA SER A 296 -0.25 14.81 -15.94
C SER A 296 0.33 14.52 -17.32
N TRP A 297 1.65 14.54 -17.46
CA TRP A 297 2.33 14.30 -18.73
C TRP A 297 2.24 12.84 -19.19
N MET A 298 2.27 11.87 -18.27
CA MET A 298 2.00 10.46 -18.60
C MET A 298 0.56 10.28 -19.12
N THR A 299 -0.40 10.98 -18.53
CA THR A 299 -1.81 10.97 -18.98
C THR A 299 -1.95 11.58 -20.37
N ILE A 300 -1.28 12.71 -20.62
CA ILE A 300 -1.24 13.34 -21.95
C ILE A 300 -0.59 12.40 -22.98
N GLU A 301 0.52 11.75 -22.63
CA GLU A 301 1.21 10.79 -23.50
C GLU A 301 0.31 9.58 -23.80
N ALA A 302 -0.41 9.05 -22.80
CA ALA A 302 -1.41 7.99 -23.00
C ALA A 302 -2.49 8.44 -24.00
N LEU A 303 -3.08 9.60 -23.79
CA LEU A 303 -4.10 10.16 -24.69
C LEU A 303 -3.54 10.38 -26.10
N HIS A 304 -2.30 10.86 -26.21
CA HIS A 304 -1.63 11.02 -27.50
C HIS A 304 -1.47 9.68 -28.21
N LEU A 305 -0.98 8.65 -27.51
CA LEU A 305 -0.83 7.29 -28.04
C LEU A 305 -2.16 6.69 -28.49
N TYR A 306 -3.24 6.90 -27.73
CA TYR A 306 -4.60 6.51 -28.09
C TYR A 306 -5.04 7.16 -29.40
N LEU A 307 -4.84 8.47 -29.55
CA LEU A 307 -5.17 9.19 -30.78
C LEU A 307 -4.34 8.70 -31.97
N LEU A 308 -3.05 8.43 -31.78
CA LEU A 308 -2.16 7.97 -32.85
C LEU A 308 -2.54 6.59 -33.41
N LEU A 309 -2.96 5.66 -32.56
CA LEU A 309 -3.14 4.25 -32.93
C LEU A 309 -4.58 3.86 -33.28
N ILE A 310 -5.58 4.52 -32.70
CA ILE A 310 -6.99 4.11 -32.84
C ILE A 310 -7.76 5.11 -33.70
N LYS A 311 -7.58 6.41 -33.44
CA LYS A 311 -8.30 7.46 -34.17
C LYS A 311 -7.48 7.91 -35.38
N VAL A 312 -7.64 7.21 -36.50
CA VAL A 312 -6.99 7.53 -37.80
C VAL A 312 -7.02 9.03 -38.04
N PHE A 313 -5.82 9.64 -38.09
CA PHE A 313 -5.58 11.09 -38.15
C PHE A 313 -6.54 11.84 -39.09
N ASN A 314 -7.55 12.50 -38.53
CA ASN A 314 -8.25 13.57 -39.24
C ASN A 314 -8.76 14.68 -38.31
N THR A 315 -8.04 14.95 -37.22
CA THR A 315 -8.32 16.11 -36.34
C THR A 315 -7.07 16.96 -36.21
N TYR A 316 -6.91 17.93 -37.10
CA TYR A 316 -5.94 19.01 -36.95
C TYR A 316 -6.45 20.00 -35.89
N ILE A 317 -5.90 19.91 -34.68
CA ILE A 317 -6.23 20.86 -33.59
C ILE A 317 -5.20 21.98 -33.63
N LYS A 318 -5.63 23.20 -33.98
CA LYS A 318 -4.76 24.39 -33.88
C LYS A 318 -4.23 24.55 -32.45
N HIS A 319 -2.93 24.79 -32.32
CA HIS A 319 -2.21 24.95 -31.04
C HIS A 319 -2.34 23.76 -30.06
N TYR A 320 -2.41 22.53 -30.57
CA TYR A 320 -2.54 21.31 -29.77
C TYR A 320 -1.51 21.20 -28.63
N LEU A 321 -0.22 21.40 -28.91
CA LEU A 321 0.85 21.31 -27.91
C LEU A 321 0.71 22.39 -26.80
N LEU A 322 0.28 23.60 -27.16
CA LEU A 322 0.10 24.69 -26.21
C LEU A 322 -1.04 24.36 -25.21
N LYS A 323 -2.16 23.85 -25.71
CA LYS A 323 -3.30 23.45 -24.86
C LYS A 323 -2.93 22.31 -23.92
N LEU A 324 -2.19 21.31 -24.42
CA LEU A 324 -1.69 20.21 -23.59
C LEU A 324 -0.67 20.68 -22.56
N SER A 325 0.22 21.61 -22.93
CA SER A 325 1.20 22.18 -22.00
C SER A 325 0.53 22.99 -20.88
N LEU A 326 -0.50 23.77 -21.21
CA LEU A 326 -1.32 24.47 -20.22
C LEU A 326 -1.99 23.49 -19.24
N PHE A 327 -2.48 22.34 -19.72
CA PHE A 327 -3.04 21.32 -18.84
C PHE A 327 -1.95 20.62 -18.01
N GLY A 328 -0.88 20.15 -18.65
CA GLY A 328 0.18 19.34 -18.06
C GLY A 328 1.01 20.05 -17.00
N TRP A 329 1.26 21.35 -17.16
CA TRP A 329 1.94 22.17 -16.16
C TRP A 329 0.98 22.98 -15.28
N GLY A 330 -0.12 23.46 -15.85
CA GLY A 330 -1.06 24.33 -15.16
C GLY A 330 -1.86 23.62 -14.07
N VAL A 331 -2.36 22.40 -14.32
CA VAL A 331 -3.11 21.66 -13.29
C VAL A 331 -2.24 21.39 -12.04
N PRO A 332 -1.02 20.82 -12.15
CA PRO A 332 -0.12 20.71 -11.01
C PRO A 332 0.18 22.05 -10.32
N ALA A 333 0.40 23.12 -11.09
CA ALA A 333 0.70 24.44 -10.55
C ALA A 333 -0.47 25.03 -9.75
N VAL A 334 -1.70 24.86 -10.22
CA VAL A 334 -2.91 25.34 -9.51
C VAL A 334 -3.11 24.55 -8.23
N LEU A 335 -2.93 23.22 -8.26
CA LEU A 335 -3.11 22.38 -7.07
C LEU A 335 -2.08 22.69 -5.98
N VAL A 336 -0.80 22.79 -6.35
CA VAL A 336 0.29 23.09 -5.40
C VAL A 336 0.31 24.58 -5.01
N GLY A 337 -0.03 25.48 -5.93
CA GLY A 337 -0.20 26.90 -5.63
C GLY A 337 -1.34 27.13 -4.63
N GLY A 338 -2.47 26.46 -4.83
CA GLY A 338 -3.60 26.49 -3.92
C GLY A 338 -3.24 25.96 -2.53
N SER A 339 -2.49 24.86 -2.43
CA SER A 339 -2.03 24.34 -1.14
C SER A 339 -1.07 25.30 -0.42
N LEU A 340 -0.19 25.98 -1.16
CA LEU A 340 0.69 27.02 -0.62
C LEU A 340 -0.07 28.26 -0.14
N CYS A 341 -1.12 28.69 -0.85
CA CYS A 341 -1.94 29.82 -0.41
C CYS A 341 -2.65 29.54 0.92
N VAL A 342 -3.02 28.27 1.18
CA VAL A 342 -3.65 27.84 2.43
C VAL A 342 -2.61 27.48 3.51
N PHE A 343 -1.33 27.30 3.13
CA PHE A 343 -0.24 26.92 4.05
C PHE A 343 -0.07 27.88 5.22
N GLY A 344 -0.37 29.17 5.04
CA GLY A 344 -0.34 30.16 6.13
C GLY A 344 -1.30 29.87 7.29
N ARG A 345 -2.27 28.95 7.11
CA ARG A 345 -3.20 28.49 8.16
C ARG A 345 -2.95 27.05 8.62
N MET A 346 -2.35 26.21 7.77
CA MET A 346 -2.11 24.78 8.05
C MET A 346 -0.78 24.31 7.43
N PRO A 347 0.19 23.80 8.20
CA PRO A 347 1.45 23.31 7.64
C PRO A 347 1.24 21.95 6.94
N PHE A 348 1.09 21.97 5.61
CA PHE A 348 0.94 20.75 4.80
C PHE A 348 2.27 20.03 4.50
N TYR A 349 3.38 20.77 4.50
CA TYR A 349 4.72 20.31 4.16
C TYR A 349 5.68 20.46 5.33
N GLY A 350 6.66 19.58 5.42
CA GLY A 350 7.80 19.76 6.31
C GLY A 350 8.62 18.49 6.52
N ARG A 351 9.32 18.45 7.65
CA ARG A 351 10.22 17.35 7.99
C ARG A 351 9.41 16.16 8.53
N LYS A 352 9.58 14.99 7.92
CA LYS A 352 9.01 13.73 8.37
C LYS A 352 10.13 12.83 8.93
N GLU A 353 9.82 12.16 10.03
CA GLU A 353 10.72 11.25 10.73
C GLU A 353 10.43 9.80 10.30
N LEU A 354 11.49 9.04 10.04
CA LEU A 354 11.46 7.60 9.80
C LEU A 354 12.31 6.93 10.88
N ASN A 355 11.67 6.06 11.65
CA ASN A 355 12.32 5.24 12.67
C ASN A 355 12.69 3.88 12.07
N LEU A 356 13.98 3.56 12.13
CA LEU A 356 14.52 2.28 11.66
C LEU A 356 14.48 1.25 12.80
N SER A 357 14.07 0.03 12.49
CA SER A 357 13.97 -1.06 13.47
C SER A 357 15.33 -1.34 14.10
N ASN A 358 15.44 -1.56 15.41
CA ASN A 358 16.69 -1.98 16.08
C ASN A 358 17.88 -1.00 16.07
N THR A 359 17.71 0.26 15.65
CA THR A 359 18.71 1.31 15.86
C THR A 359 18.05 2.58 16.42
N ASN A 360 18.73 3.31 17.32
CA ASN A 360 18.29 4.64 17.76
C ASN A 360 18.50 5.72 16.66
N GLU A 361 18.64 5.31 15.40
CA GLU A 361 18.93 6.19 14.27
C GLU A 361 17.62 6.63 13.62
N THR A 362 17.31 7.93 13.79
CA THR A 362 16.15 8.58 13.18
C THR A 362 16.60 9.25 11.87
N THR A 363 16.00 8.83 10.75
CA THR A 363 16.27 9.46 9.45
C THR A 363 15.19 10.48 9.14
N TYR A 364 15.59 11.67 8.68
CA TYR A 364 14.68 12.76 8.34
C TYR A 364 14.63 13.00 6.84
N PHE A 365 13.44 13.26 6.32
CA PHE A 365 13.21 13.57 4.91
C PHE A 365 12.11 14.63 4.77
N CYS A 366 12.15 15.37 3.66
CA CYS A 366 11.22 16.45 3.39
C CYS A 366 10.00 15.95 2.60
N TRP A 367 8.83 15.96 3.23
CA TRP A 367 7.61 15.45 2.60
C TRP A 367 6.33 16.15 3.10
N ILE A 368 5.19 15.72 2.56
CA ILE A 368 3.86 16.09 3.01
C ILE A 368 3.61 15.47 4.40
N ILE A 369 3.30 16.33 5.39
CA ILE A 369 3.02 15.91 6.78
C ILE A 369 1.54 15.58 6.96
N ASN A 370 0.66 16.37 6.35
CA ASN A 370 -0.77 16.22 6.53
C ASN A 370 -1.31 15.01 5.75
N THR A 371 -1.83 14.02 6.48
CA THR A 371 -2.36 12.78 5.92
C THR A 371 -3.62 12.99 5.09
N GLN A 372 -4.55 13.84 5.51
CA GLN A 372 -5.77 14.14 4.76
C GLN A 372 -5.45 14.79 3.40
N PHE A 373 -4.49 15.70 3.36
CA PHE A 373 -4.02 16.30 2.11
C PHE A 373 -3.31 15.28 1.21
N LEU A 374 -2.49 14.38 1.79
CA LEU A 374 -1.86 13.28 1.05
C LEU A 374 -2.90 12.37 0.38
N TYR A 375 -3.87 11.86 1.14
CA TYR A 375 -4.92 10.98 0.62
C TYR A 375 -5.90 11.71 -0.31
N GLY A 376 -6.36 12.89 0.10
CA GLY A 376 -7.38 13.65 -0.60
C GLY A 376 -6.92 14.24 -1.94
N MET A 377 -5.64 14.62 -2.06
CA MET A 377 -5.10 15.24 -3.27
C MET A 377 -4.16 14.33 -4.05
N ASN A 378 -3.11 13.79 -3.43
CA ASN A 378 -2.09 13.05 -4.18
C ASN A 378 -2.56 11.66 -4.57
N ILE A 379 -3.11 10.92 -3.61
CA ILE A 379 -3.59 9.56 -3.86
C ILE A 379 -4.79 9.57 -4.81
N SER A 380 -5.77 10.46 -4.60
CA SER A 380 -6.93 10.60 -5.49
C SER A 380 -6.53 10.94 -6.93
N TYR A 381 -5.63 11.91 -7.12
CA TYR A 381 -5.12 12.32 -8.42
C TYR A 381 -4.38 11.17 -9.11
N PHE A 382 -3.50 10.50 -8.37
CA PHE A 382 -2.82 9.31 -8.86
C PHE A 382 -3.82 8.23 -9.31
N SER A 383 -4.79 7.86 -8.46
CA SER A 383 -5.75 6.80 -8.78
C SER A 383 -6.52 7.11 -10.07
N LEU A 384 -6.94 8.36 -10.27
CA LEU A 384 -7.63 8.78 -11.49
C LEU A 384 -6.73 8.63 -12.74
N THR A 385 -5.49 9.14 -12.67
CA THR A 385 -4.54 9.05 -13.79
C THR A 385 -4.13 7.60 -14.09
N PHE A 386 -3.91 6.79 -13.05
CA PHE A 386 -3.56 5.38 -13.16
C PHE A 386 -4.67 4.58 -13.83
N LEU A 387 -5.93 4.74 -13.40
CA LEU A 387 -7.08 4.08 -14.03
C LEU A 387 -7.18 4.45 -15.51
N PHE A 388 -7.10 5.74 -15.84
CA PHE A 388 -7.15 6.21 -17.22
C PHE A 388 -6.01 5.61 -18.08
N ASN A 389 -4.77 5.68 -17.60
CA ASN A 389 -3.60 5.14 -18.32
C ASN A 389 -3.70 3.62 -18.51
N THR A 390 -4.23 2.90 -17.51
CA THR A 390 -4.47 1.46 -17.59
C THR A 390 -5.46 1.14 -18.70
N CYS A 391 -6.60 1.85 -18.75
CA CYS A 391 -7.61 1.67 -19.79
C CYS A 391 -7.02 1.92 -21.18
N VAL A 392 -6.28 3.02 -21.35
CA VAL A 392 -5.64 3.34 -22.64
C VAL A 392 -4.62 2.28 -23.04
N LEU A 393 -3.75 1.86 -22.11
CA LEU A 393 -2.75 0.82 -22.36
C LEU A 393 -3.40 -0.50 -22.77
N ALA A 394 -4.51 -0.90 -22.13
CA ALA A 394 -5.24 -2.10 -22.48
C ALA A 394 -5.81 -2.04 -23.92
N VAL A 395 -6.41 -0.91 -24.30
CA VAL A 395 -6.94 -0.74 -25.67
C VAL A 395 -5.81 -0.71 -26.70
N VAL A 396 -4.72 0.00 -26.42
CA VAL A 396 -3.54 0.05 -27.31
C VAL A 396 -2.89 -1.32 -27.46
N ALA A 397 -2.70 -2.05 -26.36
CA ALA A 397 -2.15 -3.40 -26.39
C ALA A 397 -3.04 -4.35 -27.20
N HIS A 398 -4.37 -4.27 -27.01
CA HIS A 398 -5.34 -5.04 -27.79
C HIS A 398 -5.25 -4.71 -29.29
N GLN A 399 -5.15 -3.43 -29.64
CA GLN A 399 -5.06 -2.98 -31.03
C GLN A 399 -3.73 -3.42 -31.69
N ILE A 400 -2.60 -3.33 -30.97
CA ILE A 400 -1.30 -3.83 -31.43
C ILE A 400 -1.37 -5.34 -31.71
N PHE A 401 -1.99 -6.10 -30.80
CA PHE A 401 -2.17 -7.54 -30.96
C PHE A 401 -3.06 -7.86 -32.18
N LYS A 402 -4.19 -7.15 -32.34
CA LYS A 402 -5.12 -7.31 -33.47
C LYS A 402 -4.47 -7.01 -34.82
N LEU A 403 -3.77 -5.88 -34.96
CA LEU A 403 -3.07 -5.49 -36.20
C LEU A 403 -2.02 -6.53 -36.63
N ARG A 404 -1.35 -7.19 -35.68
CA ARG A 404 -0.33 -8.20 -35.96
C ARG A 404 -0.92 -9.58 -36.28
N CYS A 405 -2.04 -9.96 -35.65
CA CYS A 405 -2.79 -11.16 -36.03
C CYS A 405 -3.31 -11.09 -37.47
N LEU A 406 -3.70 -9.90 -37.94
CA LEU A 406 -4.16 -9.69 -39.32
C LEU A 406 -3.01 -9.69 -40.34
N ASN A 407 -1.82 -9.22 -39.95
CA ASN A 407 -0.68 -9.08 -40.86
C ASN A 407 0.18 -10.34 -41.04
N LYS A 408 -0.03 -11.41 -40.25
CA LYS A 408 0.65 -12.69 -40.42
C LYS A 408 -0.37 -13.80 -40.67
N LYS A 409 -0.36 -14.38 -41.87
CA LYS A 409 -0.94 -15.71 -42.13
C LYS A 409 -0.23 -16.73 -41.23
N GLY A 410 -0.78 -17.00 -40.05
CA GLY A 410 -0.31 -18.07 -39.16
C GLY A 410 -0.19 -17.64 -37.69
N ARG A 411 -0.91 -18.36 -36.81
CA ARG A 411 -0.80 -18.28 -35.35
C ARG A 411 0.65 -18.54 -34.91
N ARG A 412 1.36 -17.49 -34.49
CA ARG A 412 2.54 -17.62 -33.62
C ARG A 412 2.35 -16.72 -32.40
N LEU A 413 2.79 -17.21 -31.25
CA LEU A 413 2.86 -16.53 -29.95
C LEU A 413 3.47 -15.11 -30.09
N PRO A 414 3.21 -14.18 -29.13
CA PRO A 414 3.79 -12.85 -29.15
C PRO A 414 5.32 -12.94 -29.32
N SER A 415 5.90 -12.14 -30.22
CA SER A 415 7.36 -12.10 -30.34
C SER A 415 7.96 -11.46 -29.09
N SER A 416 9.16 -11.86 -28.68
CA SER A 416 9.93 -11.18 -27.61
C SER A 416 10.00 -9.65 -27.82
N LYS A 417 10.01 -9.19 -29.07
CA LYS A 417 9.97 -7.77 -29.44
C LYS A 417 8.65 -7.07 -29.07
N ASP A 418 7.52 -7.76 -29.18
CA ASP A 418 6.20 -7.20 -28.86
C ASP A 418 6.04 -7.08 -27.34
N MET A 419 6.49 -8.09 -26.60
CA MET A 419 6.49 -8.06 -25.13
C MET A 419 7.42 -6.97 -24.59
N CYS A 420 8.58 -6.78 -25.20
CA CYS A 420 9.49 -5.67 -24.88
C CYS A 420 8.86 -4.30 -25.18
N THR A 421 8.10 -4.18 -26.28
CA THR A 421 7.42 -2.93 -26.63
C THR A 421 6.30 -2.61 -25.64
N VAL A 422 5.46 -3.59 -25.29
CA VAL A 422 4.40 -3.41 -24.29
C VAL A 422 5.00 -3.10 -22.93
N LEU A 423 6.07 -3.81 -22.53
CA LEU A 423 6.78 -3.52 -21.28
C LEU A 423 7.32 -2.09 -21.27
N GLY A 424 7.96 -1.64 -22.36
CA GLY A 424 8.43 -0.26 -22.51
C GLY A 424 7.29 0.76 -22.39
N LEU A 425 6.13 0.50 -22.99
CA LEU A 425 4.95 1.36 -22.88
C LEU A 425 4.38 1.37 -21.45
N THR A 426 4.35 0.23 -20.77
CA THR A 426 3.94 0.12 -19.35
C THR A 426 4.81 0.99 -18.46
N LEU A 427 6.13 0.99 -18.68
CA LEU A 427 7.08 1.84 -17.95
C LEU A 427 6.90 3.32 -18.32
N LEU A 428 6.68 3.62 -19.60
CA LEU A 428 6.48 4.99 -20.12
C LEU A 428 5.23 5.66 -19.52
N LEU A 429 4.12 4.90 -19.42
CA LEU A 429 2.83 5.39 -18.95
C LEU A 429 2.70 5.44 -17.41
N GLY A 430 3.76 5.08 -16.68
CA GLY A 430 3.80 5.19 -15.22
C GLY A 430 3.03 4.10 -14.47
N MET A 431 2.76 2.95 -15.09
CA MET A 431 2.07 1.84 -14.41
C MET A 431 2.85 1.27 -13.22
N THR A 432 4.15 1.51 -13.19
CA THR A 432 5.08 1.11 -12.13
C THR A 432 4.77 1.77 -10.79
N TRP A 433 4.22 2.98 -10.81
CA TRP A 433 3.78 3.68 -9.60
C TRP A 433 2.64 2.96 -8.88
N GLY A 434 1.86 2.13 -9.59
CA GLY A 434 0.86 1.25 -8.99
C GLY A 434 1.44 0.21 -8.03
N LEU A 435 2.72 -0.15 -8.17
CA LEU A 435 3.40 -1.08 -7.26
C LEU A 435 3.48 -0.54 -5.82
N ILE A 436 3.54 0.78 -5.64
CA ILE A 436 3.54 1.42 -4.32
C ILE A 436 2.21 1.16 -3.59
N PHE A 437 1.08 1.14 -4.30
CA PHE A 437 -0.22 0.85 -3.71
C PHE A 437 -0.37 -0.61 -3.30
N LEU A 438 0.23 -1.53 -4.06
CA LEU A 438 0.32 -2.94 -3.68
C LEU A 438 1.22 -3.16 -2.46
N SER A 439 2.05 -2.17 -2.11
CA SER A 439 2.81 -2.13 -0.86
C SER A 439 2.04 -1.46 0.30
N SER A 440 0.85 -0.90 0.07
CA SER A 440 0.03 -0.28 1.12
C SER A 440 -0.67 -1.37 1.92
N GLY A 441 -0.28 -1.53 3.19
CA GLY A 441 -0.78 -2.56 4.10
C GLY A 441 0.35 -3.32 4.79
N TYR A 442 1.03 -4.21 4.06
CA TYR A 442 2.19 -4.96 4.54
C TYR A 442 3.44 -4.54 3.75
N THR A 443 4.53 -4.18 4.44
CA THR A 443 5.82 -3.85 3.80
C THR A 443 6.35 -5.04 3.02
N ASN A 444 6.14 -5.03 1.70
CA ASN A 444 6.56 -6.07 0.77
C ASN A 444 7.88 -5.65 0.10
N TYR A 445 9.01 -6.02 0.70
CA TYR A 445 10.34 -5.69 0.18
C TYR A 445 10.54 -6.02 -1.32
N PRO A 446 10.09 -7.18 -1.85
CA PRO A 446 10.22 -7.47 -3.28
C PRO A 446 9.50 -6.45 -4.19
N ILE A 447 8.31 -5.99 -3.78
CA ILE A 447 7.53 -5.01 -4.55
C ILE A 447 8.21 -3.64 -4.53
N LEU A 448 8.79 -3.25 -3.39
CA LEU A 448 9.56 -2.01 -3.26
C LEU A 448 10.83 -2.04 -4.12
N TYR A 449 11.56 -3.17 -4.15
CA TYR A 449 12.72 -3.33 -5.04
C TYR A 449 12.32 -3.22 -6.51
N LEU A 450 11.24 -3.90 -6.91
CA LEU A 450 10.74 -3.81 -8.28
C LEU A 450 10.35 -2.39 -8.66
N PHE A 451 9.69 -1.67 -7.76
CA PHE A 451 9.34 -0.26 -7.95
C PHE A 451 10.60 0.60 -8.21
N CYS A 452 11.61 0.51 -7.36
CA CYS A 452 12.85 1.27 -7.51
C CYS A 452 13.58 0.95 -8.82
N ILE A 453 13.69 -0.33 -9.19
CA ILE A 453 14.29 -0.76 -10.46
C ILE A 453 13.52 -0.16 -11.64
N CYS A 454 12.19 -0.32 -11.66
CA CYS A 454 11.36 0.21 -12.73
C CYS A 454 11.45 1.73 -12.88
N ASN A 455 11.47 2.47 -11.76
CA ASN A 455 11.59 3.93 -11.76
C ASN A 455 12.97 4.39 -12.25
N SER A 456 14.04 3.68 -11.87
CA SER A 456 15.40 3.96 -12.36
C SER A 456 15.56 3.81 -13.87
N LEU A 457 14.83 2.86 -14.47
CA LEU A 457 14.87 2.61 -15.90
C LEU A 457 14.00 3.59 -16.71
N GLN A 458 13.11 4.34 -16.06
CA GLN A 458 12.15 5.20 -16.75
C GLN A 458 12.84 6.26 -17.64
N GLY A 459 13.87 6.95 -17.12
CA GLY A 459 14.66 7.91 -17.90
C GLY A 459 15.41 7.28 -19.07
N LEU A 460 15.92 6.06 -18.91
CA LEU A 460 16.58 5.31 -19.99
C LEU A 460 15.60 4.95 -21.11
N PHE A 461 14.40 4.47 -20.77
CA PHE A 461 13.37 4.14 -21.76
C PHE A 461 12.93 5.38 -22.56
N LEU A 462 12.78 6.53 -21.89
CA LEU A 462 12.52 7.81 -22.56
C LEU A 462 13.62 8.15 -23.57
N PHE A 463 14.89 8.00 -23.19
CA PHE A 463 16.02 8.25 -24.08
C PHE A 463 16.06 7.30 -25.28
N LEU A 464 15.85 6.00 -25.06
CA LEU A 464 15.84 5.00 -26.14
C LEU A 464 14.70 5.26 -27.13
N TRP A 465 13.51 5.62 -26.62
CA TRP A 465 12.36 5.98 -27.45
C TRP A 465 12.64 7.23 -28.29
N PHE A 466 13.25 8.25 -27.69
CA PHE A 466 13.66 9.46 -28.38
C PHE A 466 14.65 9.15 -29.51
N CYS A 467 15.70 8.37 -29.24
CA CYS A 467 16.67 7.94 -30.24
C CYS A 467 16.03 7.14 -31.38
N GLY A 468 15.11 6.22 -31.05
CA GLY A 468 14.35 5.43 -32.03
C GLY A 468 13.52 6.31 -32.96
N THR A 469 12.81 7.29 -32.39
CA THR A 469 11.98 8.23 -33.15
C THR A 469 12.82 9.13 -34.05
N VAL A 470 13.94 9.66 -33.54
CA VAL A 470 14.90 10.44 -34.33
C VAL A 470 15.47 9.62 -35.49
N LYS A 471 15.84 8.35 -35.25
CA LYS A 471 16.37 7.46 -36.30
C LYS A 471 15.31 7.21 -37.39
N LYS A 472 14.07 6.91 -37.00
CA LYS A 472 12.96 6.70 -37.93
C LYS A 472 12.71 7.95 -38.79
N ASN A 473 12.71 9.12 -38.18
CA ASN A 473 12.50 10.39 -38.89
C ASN A 473 13.65 10.73 -39.84
N LYS A 474 14.90 10.43 -39.47
CA LYS A 474 16.06 10.53 -40.38
C LYS A 474 15.93 9.60 -41.59
N THR A 475 15.48 8.36 -41.39
CA THR A 475 15.25 7.40 -42.49
C THR A 475 14.15 7.89 -43.42
N LEU A 476 13.01 8.34 -42.88
CA LEU A 476 11.91 8.91 -43.68
C LEU A 476 12.34 10.15 -44.47
N LYS A 477 13.15 11.03 -43.87
CA LYS A 477 13.70 12.20 -44.57
C LYS A 477 14.65 11.78 -45.70
N LYS A 478 15.45 10.73 -45.49
CA LYS A 478 16.33 10.16 -46.51
C LYS A 478 15.51 9.57 -47.65
N GLU A 479 14.52 8.72 -47.38
CA GLU A 479 13.62 8.14 -48.40
C GLU A 479 12.87 9.21 -49.21
N ASN A 480 12.29 10.22 -48.55
CA ASN A 480 11.62 11.33 -49.24
C ASN A 480 12.59 12.16 -50.10
N SER A 481 13.82 12.39 -49.63
CA SER A 481 14.84 13.07 -50.43
C SER A 481 15.26 12.24 -51.65
N THR A 482 15.40 10.93 -51.51
CA THR A 482 15.74 10.02 -52.62
C THR A 482 14.60 9.93 -53.65
N MET A 483 13.34 9.84 -53.20
CA MET A 483 12.17 9.91 -54.09
C MET A 483 12.07 11.26 -54.81
N SER A 484 12.26 12.38 -54.12
CA SER A 484 12.21 13.71 -54.75
C SER A 484 13.33 13.93 -55.78
N THR A 485 14.51 13.33 -55.56
CA THR A 485 15.65 13.37 -56.49
C THR A 485 15.39 12.48 -57.71
N SER A 486 14.81 11.30 -57.51
CA SER A 486 14.38 10.42 -58.60
C SER A 486 13.25 11.04 -59.43
N SER A 487 12.27 11.70 -58.81
CA SER A 487 11.21 12.43 -59.54
C SER A 487 11.73 13.67 -60.29
N ARG A 488 12.76 14.37 -59.78
CA ARG A 488 13.45 15.44 -60.52
C ARG A 488 14.26 14.89 -61.70
N ALA A 489 14.96 13.77 -61.51
CA ALA A 489 15.69 13.12 -62.59
C ALA A 489 14.75 12.65 -63.71
N ILE A 490 13.59 12.06 -63.36
CA ILE A 490 12.57 11.66 -64.33
C ILE A 490 11.95 12.87 -65.04
N ARG A 491 11.71 13.99 -64.32
CA ARG A 491 11.19 15.23 -64.92
C ARG A 491 12.20 15.87 -65.89
N ASN A 492 13.49 15.89 -65.55
CA ASN A 492 14.53 16.42 -66.43
C ASN A 492 14.74 15.54 -67.67
N VAL A 493 14.56 14.22 -67.57
CA VAL A 493 14.58 13.30 -68.73
C VAL A 493 13.35 13.48 -69.62
N TYR A 494 12.19 13.82 -69.05
CA TYR A 494 10.97 14.16 -69.80
C TYR A 494 11.02 15.56 -70.44
N GLU A 495 11.70 16.52 -69.83
CA GLU A 495 11.88 17.87 -70.42
C GLU A 495 12.92 17.86 -71.55
N SER A 496 13.94 17.00 -71.51
CA SER A 496 14.92 16.89 -72.60
C SER A 496 14.39 16.16 -73.85
N SER A 497 13.35 15.35 -73.73
CA SER A 497 12.76 14.61 -74.85
C SER A 497 11.71 15.39 -75.65
N PHE A 498 11.37 16.61 -75.23
CA PHE A 498 10.44 17.51 -75.93
C PHE A 498 11.15 18.67 -76.66
N THR A 499 12.47 18.73 -76.62
CA THR A 499 13.30 19.82 -77.20
C THR A 499 14.14 19.42 -78.41
N ASP A 500 13.97 18.22 -78.96
CA ASP A 500 14.62 17.77 -80.20
C ASP A 500 13.61 17.62 -81.35
#